data_AF-A0A0P4V444-F1
#
_entry.id   AF-A0A0P4V444-F1
#
_cell.length_a   1.000
_cell.length_b   1.000
_cell.length_c   1.000
_cell.angle_alpha   90.00
_cell.angle_beta   90.00
_cell.angle_gamma   90.00
#
_symmetry.space_group_name_H-M   'P 1'
#
loop_
_entity.id
_entity.type
_entity.pdbx_description
1 polymer ?
#
loop_
_entity_poly.entity_id
_entity_poly.type
_entity_poly.pdbx_seq_one_letter_code
_entity_poly.pdbx_strand_id
1 'polypeptide(L)'
;MATLPLVLFNPFETVQFTELLRSLNPNYLPHILSMGCGIDSLSLLIEYIENPESRDFPLENLIVVHAVVGGESIGTKRLMEEVFFPFCRQHNIWVIQVCRNGEYEKDGITILASTRQPTKFYLRGDYCLFTHLIMSGTVPQRGGNGRLCTLKFKGWVIDVVALLLFRDSPRQRYIGFNADEAKRAKIESSADEKSPYYLIGYNADETGRLKDKSFGNQQAYDYAIGFNADEAGRIKESQERRQIFRFPLIEMGHGRQWCEARVNEFVTRFTQGRITQGKKSFCVNGCPFSECNGKKRQRGNNTHGDLRQDWLNEPEYGGEAAFMEHIAIAINEHQPLYVKQLVLEILCETRNYAAIAHYERLLAGAWISLVIPSYERLIADAINVQANRKQTKKPESQRIAEFIERTEQQIDYLNQGKTWAVYLVRRMFTRHSDLAKKDPKPFRQTRILFQGEQAECDRYLNELADHYDTVLQLNKLSRRFWTIKRPTGKKPPRPFVEEMLVVCPAVVIQKQRIEPAEYDLKWLGITGTHPHILGVDTTHEQLISNRRIRVSRIRASLRSQ
;
A
#
# COMPACT_ATOMS: atom_id res chain seq x y z
N MET A 1 22.53 -23.33 -9.81
CA MET A 1 22.91 -21.93 -10.12
C MET A 1 21.72 -21.20 -10.72
N ALA A 2 20.76 -20.81 -9.88
CA ALA A 2 19.75 -19.82 -10.26
C ALA A 2 20.16 -18.53 -9.56
N THR A 3 20.83 -17.66 -10.30
CA THR A 3 21.15 -16.30 -9.85
C THR A 3 19.83 -15.59 -9.57
N LEU A 4 19.54 -15.33 -8.29
CA LEU A 4 18.60 -14.26 -7.94
C LEU A 4 19.09 -12.99 -8.68
N PRO A 5 18.20 -12.26 -9.37
CA PRO A 5 18.60 -11.03 -10.06
C PRO A 5 19.30 -10.12 -9.06
N LEU A 6 20.37 -9.45 -9.50
CA LEU A 6 21.04 -8.38 -8.75
C LEU A 6 19.94 -7.45 -8.23
N VAL A 7 19.58 -7.59 -6.94
CA VAL A 7 18.67 -6.67 -6.28
C VAL A 7 19.44 -5.36 -6.25
N LEU A 8 19.02 -4.44 -7.11
CA LEU A 8 19.60 -3.12 -7.29
C LEU A 8 19.56 -2.38 -5.96
N PHE A 9 20.69 -2.45 -5.25
CA PHE A 9 21.04 -1.50 -4.20
C PHE A 9 21.10 -0.12 -4.86
N ASN A 10 20.28 0.83 -4.41
CA ASN A 10 20.63 2.23 -4.58
C ASN A 10 21.63 2.57 -3.46
N PRO A 11 22.92 2.82 -3.76
CA PRO A 11 23.96 2.87 -2.76
C PRO A 11 23.99 4.28 -2.16
N PHE A 12 23.13 4.56 -1.18
CA PHE A 12 23.39 5.72 -0.32
C PHE A 12 24.50 5.47 0.71
N GLU A 13 24.99 4.24 0.82
CA GLU A 13 26.27 3.87 1.43
C GLU A 13 26.52 2.39 1.10
N THR A 14 27.77 1.96 0.94
CA THR A 14 28.11 0.53 0.87
C THR A 14 27.69 -0.09 2.20
N VAL A 15 26.49 -0.66 2.27
CA VAL A 15 25.95 -1.12 3.55
C VAL A 15 26.90 -2.18 4.10
N GLN A 16 27.51 -1.89 5.25
CA GLN A 16 28.47 -2.75 5.94
C GLN A 16 27.80 -3.98 6.58
N PHE A 17 26.82 -4.60 5.89
CA PHE A 17 26.15 -5.80 6.37
C PHE A 17 27.16 -6.88 6.73
N THR A 18 28.20 -7.07 5.92
CA THR A 18 29.23 -8.08 6.17
C THR A 18 30.04 -7.81 7.44
N GLU A 19 30.35 -6.55 7.76
CA GLU A 19 31.09 -6.19 8.97
C GLU A 19 30.20 -6.30 10.22
N LEU A 20 28.96 -5.83 10.13
CA LEU A 20 27.98 -5.90 11.22
C LEU A 20 27.53 -7.34 11.51
N LEU A 21 27.44 -8.19 10.49
CA LEU A 21 27.20 -9.64 10.67
C LEU A 21 28.38 -10.33 11.36
N ARG A 22 29.64 -9.94 11.06
CA ARG A 22 30.83 -10.45 11.76
C ARG A 22 30.90 -10.01 13.21
N SER A 23 30.20 -8.94 13.58
CA SER A 23 30.12 -8.46 14.95
C SER A 23 29.08 -9.22 15.79
N LEU A 24 28.34 -10.18 15.21
CA LEU A 24 27.40 -11.03 15.96
C LEU A 24 28.15 -12.18 16.62
N ASN A 25 27.64 -12.65 17.76
CA ASN A 25 28.16 -13.85 18.39
C ASN A 25 27.92 -15.05 17.47
N PRO A 26 28.97 -15.77 17.03
CA PRO A 26 28.80 -16.92 16.13
C PRO A 26 28.14 -18.11 16.83
N ASN A 27 28.10 -18.15 18.16
CA ASN A 27 27.47 -19.23 18.91
C ASN A 27 25.94 -19.10 19.01
N TYR A 28 25.38 -17.97 18.58
CA TYR A 28 23.96 -17.70 18.63
C TYR A 28 23.43 -17.32 17.26
N LEU A 29 22.15 -17.62 17.03
CA LEU A 29 21.48 -17.15 15.83
C LEU A 29 21.28 -15.63 15.89
N PRO A 30 21.19 -14.94 14.75
CA PRO A 30 20.69 -13.57 14.72
C PRO A 30 19.19 -13.53 15.03
N HIS A 31 18.76 -12.55 15.81
CA HIS A 31 17.35 -12.39 16.20
C HIS A 31 16.79 -11.08 15.65
N ILE A 32 15.75 -11.16 14.82
CA ILE A 32 15.08 -9.97 14.28
C ILE A 32 13.90 -9.57 15.17
N LEU A 33 13.94 -8.33 15.66
CA LEU A 33 12.78 -7.65 16.25
C LEU A 33 12.18 -6.68 15.23
N SER A 34 10.96 -6.98 14.77
CA SER A 34 10.18 -6.07 13.94
C SER A 34 9.64 -4.90 14.78
N MET A 35 10.25 -3.72 14.66
CA MET A 35 9.86 -2.54 15.42
C MET A 35 8.79 -1.72 14.69
N GLY A 36 7.57 -1.79 15.21
CA GLY A 36 6.44 -0.99 14.75
C GLY A 36 6.38 0.43 15.33
N CYS A 37 7.31 0.77 16.24
CA CYS A 37 7.36 2.01 17.03
C CYS A 37 6.07 2.31 17.82
N GLY A 38 5.26 1.28 18.05
CA GLY A 38 4.14 1.30 18.99
C GLY A 38 4.58 0.72 20.32
N ILE A 39 3.82 1.01 21.38
CA ILE A 39 4.15 0.55 22.72
C ILE A 39 4.42 -0.95 22.85
N ASP A 40 3.82 -1.81 22.02
CA ASP A 40 3.99 -3.26 22.16
C ASP A 40 5.38 -3.68 21.68
N SER A 41 5.83 -3.18 20.52
CA SER A 41 7.22 -3.41 20.07
C SER A 41 8.26 -2.72 20.95
N LEU A 42 7.90 -1.57 21.56
CA LEU A 42 8.81 -0.81 22.41
C LEU A 42 8.94 -1.43 23.80
N SER A 43 7.85 -1.94 24.38
CA SER A 43 7.89 -2.66 25.66
C SER A 43 8.73 -3.94 25.52
N LEU A 44 8.60 -4.66 24.41
CA LEU A 44 9.42 -5.84 24.14
C LEU A 44 10.91 -5.49 24.01
N LEU A 45 11.25 -4.38 23.34
CA LEU A 45 12.63 -3.91 23.25
C LEU A 45 13.19 -3.57 24.64
N ILE A 46 12.42 -2.87 25.48
CA ILE A 46 12.79 -2.57 26.87
C ILE A 46 13.02 -3.86 27.65
N GLU A 47 12.10 -4.82 27.52
CA GLU A 47 12.16 -6.08 28.24
C GLU A 47 13.40 -6.90 27.88
N TYR A 48 13.70 -7.04 26.57
CA TYR A 48 14.92 -7.72 26.13
C TYR A 48 16.20 -7.06 26.60
N ILE A 49 16.21 -5.75 26.81
CA ILE A 49 17.41 -5.03 27.25
C ILE A 49 17.57 -5.11 28.76
N GLU A 50 16.52 -4.80 29.52
CA GLU A 50 16.59 -4.68 30.98
C GLU A 50 16.45 -6.00 31.72
N ASN A 51 15.80 -7.00 31.11
CA ASN A 51 15.59 -8.31 31.70
C ASN A 51 16.25 -9.39 30.84
N PRO A 52 17.52 -9.75 31.09
CA PRO A 52 18.22 -10.80 30.35
C PRO A 52 17.51 -12.16 30.39
N GLU A 53 16.77 -12.47 31.46
CA GLU A 53 16.03 -13.74 31.60
C GLU A 53 14.82 -13.82 30.65
N SER A 54 14.39 -12.69 30.08
CA SER A 54 13.31 -12.65 29.08
C SER A 54 13.72 -13.17 27.70
N ARG A 55 15.01 -13.48 27.49
CA ARG A 55 15.57 -13.96 26.22
C ARG A 55 16.62 -15.04 26.43
N ASP A 56 16.75 -15.90 25.42
CA ASP A 56 17.68 -17.02 25.33
C ASP A 56 18.90 -16.73 24.43
N PHE A 57 19.03 -15.50 23.96
CA PHE A 57 20.10 -15.05 23.05
C PHE A 57 20.81 -13.81 23.60
N PRO A 58 22.10 -13.56 23.26
CA PRO A 58 22.83 -12.37 23.70
C PRO A 58 22.34 -11.12 22.95
N LEU A 59 22.33 -9.98 23.64
CA LEU A 59 21.78 -8.73 23.09
C LEU A 59 22.54 -8.25 21.84
N GLU A 60 23.82 -8.58 21.70
CA GLU A 60 24.62 -8.26 20.51
C GLU A 60 24.11 -8.92 19.21
N ASN A 61 23.36 -10.03 19.34
CA ASN A 61 22.70 -10.75 18.26
C ASN A 61 21.30 -10.21 17.92
N LEU A 62 20.80 -9.22 18.68
CA LEU A 62 19.53 -8.56 18.39
C LEU A 62 19.68 -7.55 17.24
N ILE A 63 18.85 -7.73 16.22
CA ILE A 63 18.72 -6.84 15.08
C ILE A 63 17.31 -6.25 15.10
N VAL A 64 17.22 -4.94 15.26
CA VAL A 64 15.95 -4.22 15.28
C VAL A 64 15.68 -3.68 13.88
N VAL A 65 14.60 -4.12 13.25
CA VAL A 65 14.22 -3.68 11.90
C VAL A 65 12.96 -2.84 11.95
N HIS A 66 13.06 -1.61 11.45
CA HIS A 66 11.94 -0.69 11.29
C HIS A 66 11.62 -0.49 9.81
N ALA A 67 10.41 -0.89 9.41
CA ALA A 67 9.88 -0.59 8.08
C ALA A 67 9.24 0.80 8.07
N VAL A 68 9.89 1.75 7.40
CA VAL A 68 9.45 3.13 7.19
C VAL A 68 8.38 3.14 6.11
N VAL A 69 7.15 3.49 6.51
CA VAL A 69 5.96 3.47 5.65
C VAL A 69 5.69 4.83 5.01
N GLY A 70 6.21 5.91 5.57
CA GLY A 70 5.95 7.27 5.08
C GLY A 70 4.76 7.95 5.74
N GLY A 71 4.32 7.44 6.89
CA GLY A 71 3.22 8.02 7.66
C GLY A 71 3.60 8.34 9.09
N GLU A 72 4.79 7.98 9.54
CA GLU A 72 5.23 8.06 10.92
C GLU A 72 5.10 9.48 11.51
N SER A 73 4.57 9.61 12.73
CA SER A 73 4.36 10.94 13.33
C SER A 73 5.65 11.64 13.76
N ILE A 74 5.68 12.97 13.75
CA ILE A 74 6.79 13.77 14.33
C ILE A 74 6.99 13.40 15.80
N GLY A 75 5.89 13.16 16.54
CA GLY A 75 6.01 12.68 17.92
C GLY A 75 6.66 11.30 18.04
N THR A 76 6.46 10.39 17.07
CA THR A 76 7.16 9.10 17.01
C THR A 76 8.65 9.32 16.74
N LYS A 77 8.99 10.18 15.77
CA LYS A 77 10.39 10.57 15.51
C LYS A 77 11.07 11.08 16.77
N ARG A 78 10.43 12.03 17.47
CA ARG A 78 10.95 12.59 18.71
C ARG A 78 11.20 11.52 19.78
N LEU A 79 10.22 10.64 19.99
CA LEU A 79 10.34 9.53 20.95
C LEU A 79 11.49 8.59 20.58
N MET A 80 11.65 8.27 19.29
CA MET A 80 12.72 7.40 18.83
C MET A 80 14.09 8.06 18.96
N GLU A 81 14.26 9.30 18.49
CA GLU A 81 15.56 9.99 18.49
C GLU A 81 16.02 10.41 19.90
N GLU A 82 15.09 10.76 20.80
CA GLU A 82 15.43 11.25 22.14
C GLU A 82 15.48 10.14 23.20
N VAL A 83 14.86 8.98 22.96
CA VAL A 83 14.75 7.90 23.96
C VAL A 83 15.30 6.58 23.43
N PHE A 84 14.64 5.99 22.43
CA PHE A 84 14.92 4.59 22.06
C PHE A 84 16.19 4.41 21.25
N PHE A 85 16.58 5.38 20.42
CA PHE A 85 17.86 5.35 19.71
C PHE A 85 19.04 5.54 20.67
N PRO A 86 19.05 6.53 21.58
CA PRO A 86 20.02 6.58 22.66
C PRO A 86 20.11 5.28 23.46
N PHE A 87 18.97 4.68 23.80
CA PHE A 87 18.92 3.41 24.49
C PHE A 87 19.54 2.26 23.67
N CYS A 88 19.23 2.17 22.37
CA CYS A 88 19.88 1.20 21.47
C CYS A 88 21.40 1.41 21.39
N ARG A 89 21.87 2.68 21.34
CA ARG A 89 23.30 3.01 21.30
C ARG A 89 24.03 2.57 22.58
N GLN A 90 23.44 2.83 23.75
CA GLN A 90 23.99 2.42 25.05
C GLN A 90 24.26 0.91 25.11
N HIS A 91 23.43 0.12 24.43
CA HIS A 91 23.54 -1.33 24.37
C HIS A 91 24.12 -1.85 23.04
N ASN A 92 24.64 -0.96 22.20
CA ASN A 92 25.23 -1.26 20.89
C ASN A 92 24.33 -2.13 19.98
N ILE A 93 23.00 -1.94 20.03
CA ILE A 93 22.01 -2.73 19.29
C ILE A 93 22.01 -2.29 17.82
N TRP A 94 22.01 -3.27 16.91
CA TRP A 94 21.94 -3.01 15.49
C TRP A 94 20.53 -2.63 15.06
N VAL A 95 20.36 -1.40 14.57
CA VAL A 95 19.09 -0.89 14.04
C VAL A 95 19.17 -0.73 12.52
N ILE A 96 18.18 -1.26 11.83
CA ILE A 96 17.97 -1.12 10.38
C ILE A 96 16.66 -0.37 10.14
N GLN A 97 16.72 0.73 9.40
CA GLN A 97 15.56 1.42 8.86
C GLN A 97 15.49 1.16 7.36
N VAL A 98 14.34 0.68 6.89
CA VAL A 98 14.17 0.21 5.52
C VAL A 98 12.83 0.68 4.97
N CYS A 99 12.77 1.01 3.69
CA CYS A 99 11.54 1.35 2.99
C CYS A 99 11.43 0.60 1.67
N ARG A 100 10.26 0.70 1.02
CA ARG A 100 10.11 0.24 -0.36
C ARG A 100 10.80 1.23 -1.30
N ASN A 101 11.42 0.70 -2.35
CA ASN A 101 11.96 1.53 -3.44
C ASN A 101 10.89 1.85 -4.50
N GLY A 102 9.85 1.02 -4.61
CA GLY A 102 8.78 1.23 -5.59
C GLY A 102 7.48 0.46 -5.33
N GLU A 103 6.61 0.50 -6.33
CA GLU A 103 5.26 -0.06 -6.29
C GLU A 103 5.25 -1.59 -6.28
N TYR A 104 6.19 -2.21 -6.99
CA TYR A 104 6.29 -3.65 -7.16
C TYR A 104 7.39 -4.25 -6.29
N GLU A 105 7.31 -5.54 -6.01
CA GLU A 105 8.35 -6.24 -5.23
C GLU A 105 9.70 -6.27 -5.96
N LYS A 106 9.69 -6.37 -7.30
CA LYS A 106 10.91 -6.34 -8.13
C LYS A 106 11.71 -5.02 -8.00
N ASP A 107 11.04 -3.94 -7.64
CA ASP A 107 11.67 -2.63 -7.43
C ASP A 107 12.61 -2.66 -6.21
N GLY A 108 12.44 -3.65 -5.33
CA GLY A 108 13.28 -3.88 -4.17
C GLY A 108 12.97 -2.94 -3.01
N ILE A 109 13.95 -2.85 -2.12
CA ILE A 109 13.90 -2.06 -0.89
C ILE A 109 15.08 -1.09 -0.86
N THR A 110 14.92 0.00 -0.12
CA THR A 110 16.01 0.92 0.18
C THR A 110 16.31 0.87 1.67
N ILE A 111 17.56 0.58 2.01
CA ILE A 111 18.07 0.68 3.38
C ILE A 111 18.40 2.14 3.65
N LEU A 112 17.59 2.80 4.48
CA LEU A 112 17.74 4.22 4.83
C LEU A 112 18.82 4.44 5.90
N ALA A 113 19.00 3.44 6.77
CA ALA A 113 20.08 3.37 7.73
C ALA A 113 20.30 1.92 8.18
N SER A 114 21.55 1.55 8.43
CA SER A 114 21.93 0.29 9.06
C SER A 114 23.14 0.55 9.96
N THR A 115 22.92 0.64 11.27
CA THR A 115 23.99 1.05 12.20
C THR A 115 23.71 0.57 13.62
N ARG A 116 24.77 0.41 14.42
CA ARG A 116 24.68 0.27 15.88
C ARG A 116 24.67 1.60 16.62
N GLN A 117 24.86 2.70 15.88
CA GLN A 117 24.85 4.08 16.37
C GLN A 117 23.69 4.90 15.79
N PRO A 118 22.41 4.45 15.92
CA PRO A 118 21.28 5.15 15.31
C PRO A 118 21.10 6.54 15.92
N THR A 119 20.96 7.57 15.09
CA THR A 119 20.71 8.97 15.54
C THR A 119 19.50 9.61 14.85
N LYS A 120 19.22 9.23 13.60
CA LYS A 120 18.17 9.83 12.76
C LYS A 120 17.05 8.84 12.47
N PHE A 121 15.82 9.21 12.83
CA PHE A 121 14.60 8.48 12.52
C PHE A 121 13.96 9.04 11.24
N TYR A 122 13.79 8.18 10.24
CA TYR A 122 13.26 8.55 8.93
C TYR A 122 11.73 8.49 8.93
N LEU A 123 11.10 9.60 8.53
CA LEU A 123 9.65 9.70 8.39
C LEU A 123 9.15 9.27 7.02
N ARG A 124 10.02 9.27 6.02
CA ARG A 124 9.74 8.92 4.62
C ARG A 124 10.93 8.18 4.01
N GLY A 125 10.61 7.35 3.03
CA GLY A 125 11.57 6.72 2.14
C GLY A 125 11.20 6.94 0.68
N ASP A 126 11.85 6.21 -0.22
CA ASP A 126 11.72 6.40 -1.67
C ASP A 126 10.30 6.14 -2.21
N TYR A 127 9.58 5.19 -1.61
CA TYR A 127 8.19 4.90 -1.94
C TYR A 127 7.31 4.75 -0.69
N CYS A 128 6.48 5.75 -0.45
CA CYS A 128 5.63 5.86 0.74
C CYS A 128 4.21 5.38 0.48
N LEU A 129 3.49 5.03 1.55
CA LEU A 129 2.08 4.63 1.48
C LEU A 129 1.20 5.73 0.87
N PHE A 130 1.47 7.01 1.19
CA PHE A 130 0.76 8.14 0.59
C PHE A 130 0.90 8.14 -0.94
N THR A 131 2.13 8.06 -1.45
CA THR A 131 2.46 7.96 -2.89
C THR A 131 1.69 6.82 -3.55
N HIS A 132 1.68 5.63 -2.93
CA HIS A 132 0.94 4.48 -3.42
C HIS A 132 -0.56 4.74 -3.52
N LEU A 133 -1.16 5.38 -2.52
CA LEU A 133 -2.59 5.61 -2.44
C LEU A 133 -3.07 6.66 -3.44
N ILE A 134 -2.31 7.76 -3.60
CA ILE A 134 -2.63 8.81 -4.59
C ILE A 134 -2.44 8.30 -6.02
N MET A 135 -1.33 7.61 -6.31
CA MET A 135 -1.09 6.99 -7.61
C MET A 135 -2.13 5.91 -7.92
N SER A 136 -2.67 5.28 -6.87
CA SER A 136 -3.71 4.28 -7.02
C SER A 136 -5.12 4.83 -7.17
N GLY A 137 -5.35 6.09 -6.83
CA GLY A 137 -6.68 6.67 -6.69
C GLY A 137 -7.54 5.93 -5.66
N THR A 138 -6.97 5.59 -4.51
CA THR A 138 -7.68 4.83 -3.46
C THR A 138 -7.29 5.28 -2.06
N VAL A 139 -8.21 5.16 -1.10
CA VAL A 139 -7.92 5.22 0.35
C VAL A 139 -7.59 3.83 0.92
N PRO A 140 -6.95 3.72 2.11
CA PRO A 140 -6.68 2.45 2.76
C PRO A 140 -7.95 1.64 3.01
N GLN A 141 -8.03 0.44 2.44
CA GLN A 141 -9.17 -0.44 2.64
C GLN A 141 -8.92 -1.36 3.85
N ARG A 142 -9.66 -1.21 4.96
CA ARG A 142 -9.75 -2.23 6.03
C ARG A 142 -10.91 -3.22 5.81
N GLY A 143 -11.43 -3.30 4.58
CA GLY A 143 -12.54 -4.18 4.22
C GLY A 143 -12.15 -5.66 4.14
N GLY A 144 -12.36 -6.38 5.23
CA GLY A 144 -12.08 -7.81 5.40
C GLY A 144 -10.93 -8.07 6.37
N ASN A 145 -10.67 -9.33 6.72
CA ASN A 145 -9.52 -9.78 7.54
C ASN A 145 -8.15 -9.50 6.88
N GLY A 146 -8.08 -8.71 5.81
CA GLY A 146 -6.86 -8.46 5.04
C GLY A 146 -6.27 -7.08 5.32
N ARG A 147 -5.15 -7.01 6.05
CA ARG A 147 -4.38 -5.78 6.29
C ARG A 147 -3.39 -5.47 5.17
N LEU A 148 -3.90 -5.26 3.97
CA LEU A 148 -3.08 -5.21 2.74
C LEU A 148 -1.93 -4.17 2.81
N CYS A 149 -2.16 -2.98 3.36
CA CYS A 149 -1.11 -1.97 3.50
C CYS A 149 0.01 -2.41 4.46
N THR A 150 -0.34 -3.06 5.58
CA THR A 150 0.64 -3.62 6.52
C THR A 150 1.47 -4.72 5.87
N LEU A 151 0.85 -5.55 5.04
CA LEU A 151 1.56 -6.61 4.33
C LEU A 151 2.53 -6.04 3.30
N LYS A 152 2.05 -5.10 2.48
CA LYS A 152 2.83 -4.50 1.40
C LYS A 152 3.99 -3.65 1.90
N PHE A 153 3.78 -2.84 2.95
CA PHE A 153 4.78 -1.86 3.41
C PHE A 153 5.58 -2.28 4.65
N LYS A 154 5.15 -3.32 5.39
CA LYS A 154 5.88 -3.80 6.57
C LYS A 154 6.33 -5.25 6.42
N GLY A 155 5.40 -6.17 6.19
CA GLY A 155 5.70 -7.60 6.13
C GLY A 155 6.75 -7.93 5.06
N TRP A 156 6.45 -7.59 3.81
CA TRP A 156 7.36 -7.88 2.69
C TRP A 156 8.73 -7.20 2.83
N VAL A 157 8.76 -5.94 3.26
CA VAL A 157 10.01 -5.17 3.39
C VAL A 157 10.95 -5.83 4.40
N ILE A 158 10.42 -6.27 5.54
CA ILE A 158 11.22 -6.93 6.59
C ILE A 158 11.63 -8.34 6.14
N ASP A 159 10.75 -9.07 5.45
CA ASP A 159 11.10 -10.37 4.86
C ASP A 159 12.32 -10.24 3.91
N VAL A 160 12.37 -9.20 3.08
CA VAL A 160 13.51 -8.94 2.19
C VAL A 160 14.79 -8.64 2.98
N VAL A 161 14.71 -7.86 4.06
CA VAL A 161 15.88 -7.63 4.93
C VAL A 161 16.39 -8.92 5.55
N ALA A 162 15.49 -9.78 6.06
CA ALA A 162 15.88 -11.08 6.59
C ALA A 162 16.57 -11.95 5.52
N LEU A 163 16.04 -11.96 4.30
CA LEU A 163 16.66 -12.66 3.17
C LEU A 163 18.04 -12.10 2.80
N LEU A 164 18.22 -10.77 2.82
CA LEU A 164 19.50 -10.13 2.54
C LEU A 164 20.56 -10.43 3.57
N LEU A 165 20.19 -10.41 4.86
CA LEU A 165 21.09 -10.67 5.97
C LEU A 165 21.53 -12.14 6.02
N PHE A 166 20.61 -13.06 5.71
CA PHE A 166 20.84 -14.47 5.99
C PHE A 166 21.00 -15.35 4.75
N ARG A 167 20.85 -14.81 3.53
CA ARG A 167 21.07 -15.44 2.21
C ARG A 167 20.97 -16.98 2.19
N ASP A 168 22.13 -17.64 2.33
CA ASP A 168 22.44 -19.06 2.16
C ASP A 168 22.54 -19.84 3.48
N SER A 169 22.29 -19.18 4.63
CA SER A 169 22.11 -19.90 5.89
C SER A 169 20.91 -20.85 5.73
N PRO A 170 21.02 -22.12 6.17
CA PRO A 170 19.89 -23.05 6.08
C PRO A 170 18.65 -22.47 6.84
N ARG A 171 17.45 -23.06 6.77
CA ARG A 171 16.16 -22.47 7.28
C ARG A 171 15.38 -23.42 8.20
N GLN A 172 14.90 -23.01 9.40
CA GLN A 172 13.97 -23.86 10.21
C GLN A 172 12.61 -23.26 10.52
N ARG A 173 11.70 -24.21 10.77
CA ARG A 173 10.26 -24.08 10.94
C ARG A 173 9.87 -24.94 12.15
N TYR A 174 9.34 -24.34 13.21
CA TYR A 174 8.86 -24.98 14.43
C TYR A 174 7.39 -24.65 14.64
N ILE A 175 6.64 -25.64 15.11
CA ILE A 175 5.22 -25.60 15.37
C ILE A 175 5.05 -25.78 16.88
N GLY A 176 4.50 -24.78 17.57
CA GLY A 176 4.15 -24.86 18.98
C GLY A 176 2.65 -25.09 19.13
N PHE A 177 2.25 -26.33 19.46
CA PHE A 177 0.91 -26.59 19.98
C PHE A 177 0.85 -26.19 21.46
N ASN A 178 -0.32 -25.74 21.91
CA ASN A 178 -0.61 -25.56 23.33
C ASN A 178 -1.01 -26.93 23.94
N ALA A 179 -0.65 -27.17 25.20
CA ALA A 179 -0.94 -28.37 26.00
C ALA A 179 -2.44 -28.77 26.09
N ASP A 180 -3.37 -27.87 25.76
CA ASP A 180 -4.81 -28.13 25.83
C ASP A 180 -5.44 -28.75 24.54
N GLU A 181 -4.63 -29.11 23.52
CA GLU A 181 -5.14 -29.56 22.21
C GLU A 181 -5.04 -31.08 21.92
N ALA A 182 -5.13 -31.95 22.93
CA ALA A 182 -5.02 -33.42 22.77
C ALA A 182 -6.10 -34.09 21.87
N LYS A 183 -7.16 -33.39 21.46
CA LYS A 183 -8.23 -33.95 20.60
C LYS A 183 -8.09 -33.65 19.11
N ARG A 184 -7.12 -32.82 18.68
CA ARG A 184 -6.90 -32.49 17.24
C ARG A 184 -5.91 -33.42 16.51
N ALA A 185 -5.34 -34.40 17.20
CA ALA A 185 -4.41 -35.39 16.62
C ALA A 185 -5.10 -36.57 15.89
N LYS A 186 -6.42 -36.55 15.70
CA LYS A 186 -7.14 -37.55 14.89
C LYS A 186 -7.95 -36.84 13.81
N ILE A 187 -7.33 -36.64 12.65
CA ILE A 187 -7.84 -36.89 11.29
C ILE A 187 -6.64 -36.59 10.37
N GLU A 188 -5.74 -37.56 10.26
CA GLU A 188 -4.71 -37.61 9.23
C GLU A 188 -4.67 -39.05 8.70
N SER A 189 -5.58 -39.38 7.78
CA SER A 189 -5.40 -40.50 6.86
C SER A 189 -6.35 -40.38 5.66
N SER A 190 -6.30 -39.25 4.97
CA SER A 190 -6.65 -39.20 3.56
C SER A 190 -6.14 -37.89 3.00
N ALA A 191 -5.02 -37.97 2.29
CA ALA A 191 -4.65 -36.98 1.31
C ALA A 191 -5.87 -36.73 0.42
N ASP A 192 -6.28 -35.46 0.32
CA ASP A 192 -6.92 -35.02 -0.90
C ASP A 192 -6.56 -33.57 -1.21
N GLU A 193 -6.31 -33.37 -2.49
CA GLU A 193 -5.56 -32.32 -3.12
C GLU A 193 -6.39 -31.04 -3.22
N LYS A 194 -6.45 -30.22 -2.16
CA LYS A 194 -7.01 -28.86 -2.26
C LYS A 194 -6.12 -27.83 -1.59
N SER A 195 -5.32 -27.16 -2.42
CA SER A 195 -4.54 -25.97 -2.10
C SER A 195 -5.33 -24.93 -1.30
N PRO A 196 -4.78 -24.38 -0.20
CA PRO A 196 -5.41 -23.25 0.49
C PRO A 196 -5.36 -21.99 -0.39
N TYR A 197 -6.52 -21.34 -0.48
CA TYR A 197 -6.76 -20.06 -1.15
C TYR A 197 -6.10 -18.91 -0.38
N TYR A 198 -5.20 -18.15 -1.02
CA TYR A 198 -4.68 -16.88 -0.49
C TYR A 198 -5.45 -15.69 -1.09
N LEU A 199 -6.18 -14.94 -0.24
CA LEU A 199 -6.82 -13.67 -0.59
C LEU A 199 -5.82 -12.53 -0.44
N ILE A 200 -5.02 -12.30 -1.49
CA ILE A 200 -4.10 -11.16 -1.56
C ILE A 200 -4.47 -10.33 -2.79
N GLY A 201 -4.61 -9.01 -2.60
CA GLY A 201 -4.75 -8.07 -3.71
C GLY A 201 -3.40 -7.87 -4.38
N TYR A 202 -3.02 -8.81 -5.24
CA TYR A 202 -1.88 -8.70 -6.14
C TYR A 202 -2.24 -7.89 -7.39
N ASN A 203 -1.24 -7.27 -8.02
CA ASN A 203 -1.31 -6.95 -9.44
C ASN A 203 -1.30 -8.29 -10.22
N ALA A 204 -2.01 -8.38 -11.35
CA ALA A 204 -2.28 -9.65 -12.04
C ALA A 204 -1.00 -10.37 -12.53
N ASP A 205 0.13 -9.68 -12.50
CA ASP A 205 1.42 -10.10 -13.05
C ASP A 205 2.31 -10.78 -11.99
N GLU A 206 1.91 -10.79 -10.71
CA GLU A 206 2.69 -11.32 -9.57
C GLU A 206 2.29 -12.78 -9.21
N THR A 207 1.95 -13.61 -10.19
CA THR A 207 1.45 -14.99 -9.98
C THR A 207 2.53 -16.02 -9.60
N GLY A 208 3.82 -15.64 -9.58
CA GLY A 208 4.96 -16.54 -9.40
C GLY A 208 4.99 -17.31 -8.08
N ARG A 209 4.42 -16.76 -6.99
CA ARG A 209 4.33 -17.45 -5.69
C ARG A 209 3.34 -18.62 -5.65
N LEU A 210 2.46 -18.76 -6.65
CA LEU A 210 1.49 -19.87 -6.70
C LEU A 210 2.13 -21.23 -7.02
N LYS A 211 3.39 -21.25 -7.50
CA LYS A 211 4.03 -22.48 -8.01
C LYS A 211 5.32 -22.88 -7.27
N ASP A 212 5.77 -22.09 -6.31
CA ASP A 212 7.08 -22.35 -5.69
C ASP A 212 6.96 -23.35 -4.52
N LYS A 213 7.27 -24.62 -4.83
CA LYS A 213 7.34 -25.74 -3.89
C LYS A 213 8.74 -25.92 -3.29
N SER A 214 9.67 -24.96 -3.45
CA SER A 214 11.10 -25.15 -3.18
C SER A 214 11.54 -25.17 -1.69
N PHE A 215 10.62 -25.08 -0.73
CA PHE A 215 10.99 -24.91 0.70
C PHE A 215 11.12 -26.27 1.42
N GLY A 216 12.26 -26.92 1.20
CA GLY A 216 12.71 -28.14 1.91
C GLY A 216 13.17 -27.92 3.35
N ASN A 217 13.33 -29.02 4.08
CA ASN A 217 13.59 -29.11 5.53
C ASN A 217 15.10 -28.98 5.87
N GLN A 218 15.53 -27.99 6.70
CA GLN A 218 16.70 -27.93 7.66
C GLN A 218 17.28 -26.48 7.91
N GLN A 219 17.59 -26.09 9.19
CA GLN A 219 17.69 -24.79 9.99
C GLN A 219 18.44 -23.48 9.59
N ALA A 220 17.98 -22.22 9.87
CA ALA A 220 18.57 -21.21 10.83
C ALA A 220 18.12 -19.68 10.72
N TYR A 221 17.15 -19.18 11.54
CA TYR A 221 17.07 -17.83 12.22
C TYR A 221 15.72 -17.63 12.98
N ASP A 222 15.65 -16.72 13.97
CA ASP A 222 14.45 -16.44 14.78
C ASP A 222 13.84 -15.04 14.53
N TYR A 223 12.51 -14.97 14.39
CA TYR A 223 11.75 -13.76 14.07
C TYR A 223 10.70 -13.45 15.15
N ALA A 224 10.80 -12.27 15.77
CA ALA A 224 9.89 -11.82 16.82
C ALA A 224 9.02 -10.64 16.39
N ILE A 225 7.72 -10.70 16.73
CA ILE A 225 6.79 -9.57 16.62
C ILE A 225 6.18 -9.29 17.99
N GLY A 226 6.21 -8.02 18.41
CA GLY A 226 5.51 -7.55 19.61
C GLY A 226 4.01 -7.39 19.37
N PHE A 227 3.23 -8.46 19.57
CA PHE A 227 1.79 -8.37 19.82
C PHE A 227 1.53 -8.71 21.28
N ASN A 228 0.66 -7.94 21.95
CA ASN A 228 0.28 -8.23 23.34
C ASN A 228 -0.79 -9.34 23.41
N ALA A 229 -1.01 -9.88 24.61
CA ALA A 229 -1.94 -10.99 24.86
C ALA A 229 -3.41 -10.69 24.43
N ASP A 230 -3.80 -9.41 24.36
CA ASP A 230 -5.16 -9.00 24.00
C ASP A 230 -5.42 -9.04 22.48
N GLU A 231 -4.39 -9.32 21.65
CA GLU A 231 -4.48 -9.34 20.18
C GLU A 231 -4.54 -10.75 19.55
N ALA A 232 -4.95 -11.78 20.30
CA ALA A 232 -4.95 -13.20 19.90
C ALA A 232 -5.59 -13.50 18.52
N GLY A 233 -6.58 -12.71 18.08
CA GLY A 233 -7.19 -12.85 16.74
C GLY A 233 -6.23 -12.64 15.56
N ARG A 234 -5.12 -11.91 15.75
CA ARG A 234 -4.09 -11.66 14.71
C ARG A 234 -3.23 -12.90 14.41
N ILE A 235 -3.20 -13.87 15.33
CA ILE A 235 -2.42 -15.11 15.21
C ILE A 235 -3.03 -16.02 14.14
N LYS A 236 -4.37 -16.11 14.10
CA LYS A 236 -5.09 -16.93 13.11
C LYS A 236 -4.77 -16.52 11.67
N GLU A 237 -4.57 -15.22 11.43
CA GLU A 237 -4.14 -14.67 10.12
C GLU A 237 -2.64 -14.90 9.81
N SER A 238 -1.83 -15.09 10.86
CA SER A 238 -0.40 -15.40 10.75
C SER A 238 -0.14 -16.89 10.49
N GLN A 239 -0.97 -17.77 11.06
CA GLN A 239 -0.89 -19.24 10.91
C GLN A 239 -1.12 -19.74 9.48
N GLU A 240 -1.82 -18.97 8.64
CA GLU A 240 -1.94 -19.25 7.20
C GLU A 240 -0.61 -19.03 6.44
N ARG A 241 0.37 -18.36 7.08
CA ARG A 241 1.69 -18.10 6.53
C ARG A 241 2.68 -19.07 7.16
N ARG A 242 3.45 -19.73 6.29
CA ARG A 242 4.37 -20.79 6.66
C ARG A 242 5.64 -20.30 7.40
N GLN A 243 5.58 -19.21 8.17
CA GLN A 243 6.69 -18.60 8.91
C GLN A 243 6.51 -18.80 10.42
N ILE A 244 7.57 -19.10 11.17
CA ILE A 244 7.52 -19.08 12.64
C ILE A 244 7.61 -17.62 13.07
N PHE A 245 6.60 -17.16 13.80
CA PHE A 245 6.68 -15.92 14.55
C PHE A 245 6.71 -16.30 16.03
N ARG A 246 7.72 -15.85 16.77
CA ARG A 246 7.62 -15.81 18.23
C ARG A 246 6.79 -14.59 18.62
N PHE A 247 5.95 -14.75 19.65
CA PHE A 247 5.12 -13.68 20.18
C PHE A 247 5.44 -13.51 21.67
N PRO A 248 6.61 -12.95 22.00
CA PRO A 248 7.18 -13.05 23.35
C PRO A 248 6.29 -12.41 24.41
N LEU A 249 5.67 -11.26 24.11
CA LEU A 249 4.74 -10.62 25.05
C LEU A 249 3.52 -11.50 25.36
N ILE A 250 3.09 -12.35 24.44
CA ILE A 250 2.01 -13.33 24.70
C ILE A 250 2.56 -14.51 25.48
N GLU A 251 3.73 -15.04 25.10
CA GLU A 251 4.43 -16.12 25.81
C GLU A 251 4.67 -15.73 27.29
N MET A 252 4.93 -14.45 27.56
CA MET A 252 5.13 -13.87 28.89
C MET A 252 3.82 -13.45 29.59
N GLY A 253 2.66 -13.56 28.92
CA GLY A 253 1.36 -13.16 29.48
C GLY A 253 1.17 -11.65 29.65
N HIS A 254 1.94 -10.82 28.95
CA HIS A 254 1.86 -9.37 29.01
C HIS A 254 0.73 -8.80 28.12
N GLY A 255 -0.26 -8.22 28.78
CA GLY A 255 -1.38 -7.51 28.14
C GLY A 255 -1.06 -6.05 27.80
N ARG A 256 -2.07 -5.36 27.25
CA ARG A 256 -1.95 -3.96 26.81
C ARG A 256 -1.57 -2.99 27.92
N GLN A 257 -2.21 -3.11 29.09
CA GLN A 257 -1.96 -2.24 30.24
C GLN A 257 -0.51 -2.35 30.72
N TRP A 258 0.03 -3.56 30.75
CA TRP A 258 1.43 -3.80 31.09
C TRP A 258 2.36 -3.11 30.10
N CYS A 259 2.10 -3.24 28.79
CA CYS A 259 2.93 -2.58 27.78
C CYS A 259 2.89 -1.04 27.90
N GLU A 260 1.71 -0.47 28.21
CA GLU A 260 1.55 0.98 28.43
C GLU A 260 2.34 1.44 29.66
N ALA A 261 2.18 0.74 30.79
CA ALA A 261 2.90 1.04 32.02
C ALA A 261 4.42 0.94 31.83
N ARG A 262 4.91 -0.17 31.25
CA ARG A 262 6.33 -0.42 31.03
C ARG A 262 7.00 0.67 30.19
N VAL A 263 6.37 1.06 29.08
CA VAL A 263 6.90 2.11 28.20
C VAL A 263 6.84 3.48 28.88
N ASN A 264 5.73 3.82 29.52
CA ASN A 264 5.59 5.13 30.17
C ASN A 264 6.55 5.29 31.34
N GLU A 265 6.70 4.27 32.18
CA GLU A 265 7.66 4.25 33.29
C GLU A 265 9.09 4.38 32.77
N PHE A 266 9.46 3.58 31.76
CA PHE A 266 10.78 3.65 31.14
C PHE A 266 11.07 5.03 30.56
N VAL A 267 10.15 5.58 29.74
CA VAL A 267 10.33 6.89 29.10
C VAL A 267 10.42 8.00 30.15
N THR A 268 9.60 7.95 31.19
CA THR A 268 9.64 8.90 32.31
C THR A 268 10.99 8.83 33.02
N ARG A 269 11.46 7.64 33.37
CA ARG A 269 12.75 7.44 34.03
C ARG A 269 13.92 7.87 33.14
N PHE A 270 13.94 7.43 31.88
CA PHE A 270 15.02 7.70 30.93
C PHE A 270 15.17 9.20 30.63
N THR A 271 14.05 9.92 30.55
CA THR A 271 14.03 11.35 30.24
C THR A 271 13.96 12.25 31.49
N GLN A 272 14.07 11.66 32.69
CA GLN A 272 13.97 12.38 33.97
C GLN A 272 12.67 13.22 34.06
N GLY A 273 11.55 12.65 33.63
CA GLY A 273 10.23 13.27 33.69
C GLY A 273 9.90 14.23 32.54
N ARG A 274 10.84 14.49 31.61
CA ARG A 274 10.63 15.40 30.49
C ARG A 274 9.63 14.87 29.45
N ILE A 275 9.54 13.55 29.31
CA ILE A 275 8.52 12.85 28.53
C ILE A 275 7.88 11.81 29.45
N THR A 276 6.55 11.83 29.58
CA THR A 276 5.84 10.97 30.53
C THR A 276 4.98 9.89 29.88
N GLN A 277 4.84 9.93 28.55
CA GLN A 277 3.99 8.99 27.81
C GLN A 277 4.62 8.53 26.50
N GLY A 278 4.59 7.21 26.27
CA GLY A 278 4.82 6.61 24.97
C GLY A 278 3.55 6.70 24.09
N LYS A 279 3.73 6.85 22.78
CA LYS A 279 2.60 6.88 21.83
C LYS A 279 2.07 5.46 21.55
N LYS A 280 0.74 5.32 21.47
CA LYS A 280 0.06 4.06 21.09
C LYS A 280 0.44 3.63 19.66
N SER A 281 0.14 2.37 19.31
CA SER A 281 0.51 1.79 18.02
C SER A 281 0.00 2.62 16.84
N PHE A 282 0.93 3.00 15.96
CA PHE A 282 0.69 3.94 14.86
C PHE A 282 -0.43 3.45 13.93
N CYS A 283 -0.46 2.18 13.56
CA CYS A 283 -1.45 1.64 12.62
C CYS A 283 -2.90 1.62 13.14
N VAL A 284 -3.15 1.64 14.45
CA VAL A 284 -4.51 1.47 15.03
C VAL A 284 -5.06 2.78 15.59
N ASN A 285 -4.18 3.62 16.13
CA ASN A 285 -4.54 4.82 16.90
C ASN A 285 -3.91 6.12 16.41
N GLY A 286 -2.99 6.10 15.43
CA GLY A 286 -2.30 7.32 14.97
C GLY A 286 -2.05 7.42 13.46
N CYS A 287 -2.59 6.49 12.66
CA CYS A 287 -2.39 6.53 11.21
C CYS A 287 -3.31 7.61 10.62
N PRO A 288 -2.77 8.61 9.91
CA PRO A 288 -3.56 9.72 9.37
C PRO A 288 -4.54 9.29 8.28
N PHE A 289 -4.38 8.06 7.77
CA PHE A 289 -5.18 7.46 6.72
C PHE A 289 -6.10 6.34 7.23
N SER A 290 -6.36 6.27 8.54
CA SER A 290 -7.05 5.14 9.17
C SER A 290 -8.45 5.51 9.70
N GLU A 291 -9.48 5.37 8.87
CA GLU A 291 -10.85 5.05 9.34
C GLU A 291 -11.78 4.41 8.28
N CYS A 292 -11.47 3.22 7.73
CA CYS A 292 -12.34 2.62 6.70
C CYS A 292 -12.81 1.18 6.97
N ASN A 293 -13.81 1.00 7.85
CA ASN A 293 -15.04 0.21 7.61
C ASN A 293 -15.86 -0.04 8.89
N GLY A 294 -16.76 0.90 9.22
CA GLY A 294 -18.20 0.64 9.41
C GLY A 294 -18.71 -0.34 10.48
N LYS A 295 -17.88 -1.09 11.21
CA LYS A 295 -18.34 -1.84 12.39
C LYS A 295 -18.02 -1.05 13.64
N LYS A 296 -19.02 -0.28 14.08
CA LYS A 296 -19.21 0.25 15.44
C LYS A 296 -17.93 0.23 16.30
N ARG A 297 -16.99 1.15 16.05
CA ARG A 297 -16.34 1.77 17.21
C ARG A 297 -17.42 2.68 17.79
N GLN A 298 -18.21 2.14 18.71
CA GLN A 298 -19.15 2.96 19.47
C GLN A 298 -18.35 4.13 20.05
N ARG A 299 -18.79 5.35 19.71
CA ARG A 299 -18.61 6.53 20.57
C ARG A 299 -18.74 6.05 22.03
N GLY A 300 -17.65 6.04 22.78
CA GLY A 300 -17.63 5.38 24.07
C GLY A 300 -16.22 5.19 24.62
N ASN A 301 -15.56 4.06 24.37
CA ASN A 301 -14.47 3.61 25.27
C ASN A 301 -13.13 3.32 24.60
N ASN A 302 -12.77 4.08 23.58
CA ASN A 302 -11.37 4.33 23.23
C ASN A 302 -11.39 5.65 22.48
N THR A 303 -11.17 6.72 23.23
CA THR A 303 -11.05 8.08 22.74
C THR A 303 -10.30 8.06 21.43
N HIS A 304 -10.90 8.69 20.42
CA HIS A 304 -10.09 9.39 19.46
C HIS A 304 -9.16 10.26 20.32
N GLY A 305 -7.91 9.82 20.53
CA GLY A 305 -6.82 10.79 20.50
C GLY A 305 -7.06 11.49 19.17
N ASP A 306 -7.59 12.69 19.29
CA ASP A 306 -8.45 13.30 18.29
C ASP A 306 -7.68 13.37 16.97
N LEU A 307 -8.03 12.59 15.94
CA LEU A 307 -7.34 12.66 14.65
C LEU A 307 -7.32 14.10 14.12
N ARG A 308 -8.31 14.92 14.55
CA ARG A 308 -8.34 16.36 14.32
C ARG A 308 -7.23 17.06 15.08
N GLN A 309 -7.01 16.74 16.35
CA GLN A 309 -5.86 17.21 17.14
C GLN A 309 -4.53 16.72 16.58
N ASP A 310 -4.43 15.49 16.09
CA ASP A 310 -3.24 15.00 15.40
C ASP A 310 -2.97 15.81 14.14
N TRP A 311 -4.00 16.12 13.34
CA TRP A 311 -3.86 17.02 12.19
C TRP A 311 -3.62 18.48 12.60
N LEU A 312 -4.05 18.94 13.78
CA LEU A 312 -3.67 20.27 14.28
C LEU A 312 -2.19 20.31 14.66
N ASN A 313 -1.67 19.22 15.23
CA ASN A 313 -0.27 19.10 15.61
C ASN A 313 0.65 18.84 14.40
N GLU A 314 0.14 18.12 13.39
CA GLU A 314 0.87 17.68 12.20
C GLU A 314 0.00 17.94 10.94
N PRO A 315 -0.15 19.22 10.53
CA PRO A 315 -1.09 19.64 9.49
C PRO A 315 -0.81 19.07 8.10
N GLU A 316 0.44 18.70 7.82
CA GLU A 316 0.80 18.03 6.57
C GLU A 316 -0.02 16.76 6.38
N TYR A 317 -0.19 15.96 7.45
CA TYR A 317 -0.95 14.73 7.39
C TYR A 317 -2.45 14.94 7.17
N GLY A 318 -3.01 16.04 7.71
CA GLY A 318 -4.38 16.44 7.43
C GLY A 318 -4.57 16.79 5.96
N GLY A 319 -3.66 17.59 5.40
CA GLY A 319 -3.70 17.97 3.99
C GLY A 319 -3.48 16.78 3.04
N GLU A 320 -2.57 15.87 3.36
CA GLU A 320 -2.37 14.63 2.62
C GLU A 320 -3.59 13.71 2.66
N ALA A 321 -4.23 13.57 3.83
CA ALA A 321 -5.45 12.79 3.96
C ALA A 321 -6.59 13.37 3.10
N ALA A 322 -6.75 14.70 3.10
CA ALA A 322 -7.74 15.40 2.28
C ALA A 322 -7.45 15.24 0.78
N PHE A 323 -6.19 15.38 0.37
CA PHE A 323 -5.77 15.25 -1.02
C PHE A 323 -5.95 13.82 -1.55
N MET A 324 -5.54 12.82 -0.76
CA MET A 324 -5.75 11.42 -1.10
C MET A 324 -7.24 11.08 -1.22
N GLU A 325 -8.06 11.56 -0.29
CA GLU A 325 -9.51 11.34 -0.34
C GLU A 325 -10.13 12.03 -1.57
N HIS A 326 -9.71 13.25 -1.91
CA HIS A 326 -10.14 13.94 -3.13
C HIS A 326 -9.94 13.06 -4.36
N ILE A 327 -8.71 12.57 -4.57
CA ILE A 327 -8.38 11.74 -5.74
C ILE A 327 -9.18 10.43 -5.70
N ALA A 328 -9.25 9.76 -4.56
CA ALA A 328 -9.97 8.50 -4.42
C ALA A 328 -11.46 8.64 -4.73
N ILE A 329 -12.08 9.72 -4.26
CA ILE A 329 -13.48 10.02 -4.54
C ILE A 329 -13.65 10.36 -6.01
N ALA A 330 -12.78 11.18 -6.61
CA ALA A 330 -12.80 11.49 -8.04
C ALA A 330 -12.87 10.20 -8.88
N ILE A 331 -11.97 9.25 -8.63
CA ILE A 331 -11.94 7.96 -9.33
C ILE A 331 -13.07 7.02 -8.91
N ASN A 332 -13.56 7.10 -7.67
CA ASN A 332 -14.65 6.26 -7.16
C ASN A 332 -15.39 6.93 -5.99
N GLU A 333 -16.59 7.42 -6.25
CA GLU A 333 -17.41 8.16 -5.27
C GLU A 333 -17.71 7.39 -3.97
N HIS A 334 -17.58 6.06 -3.97
CA HIS A 334 -17.79 5.19 -2.81
C HIS A 334 -16.49 4.86 -2.04
N GLN A 335 -15.42 5.61 -2.27
CA GLN A 335 -14.16 5.47 -1.50
C GLN A 335 -13.82 6.73 -0.68
N PRO A 336 -14.75 7.31 0.10
CA PRO A 336 -14.35 8.30 1.08
C PRO A 336 -13.55 7.61 2.20
N LEU A 337 -12.70 8.38 2.86
CA LEU A 337 -11.95 7.95 4.03
C LEU A 337 -12.87 7.78 5.25
N TYR A 338 -13.96 8.57 5.34
CA TYR A 338 -14.98 8.41 6.36
C TYR A 338 -16.37 8.24 5.73
N VAL A 339 -17.22 7.44 6.37
CA VAL A 339 -18.55 7.11 5.81
C VAL A 339 -19.49 8.32 5.78
N LYS A 340 -19.36 9.23 6.75
CA LYS A 340 -20.36 10.29 7.01
C LYS A 340 -19.90 11.70 6.63
N GLN A 341 -18.60 11.92 6.50
CA GLN A 341 -18.01 13.25 6.39
C GLN A 341 -16.73 13.16 5.56
N LEU A 342 -16.37 14.21 4.84
CA LEU A 342 -15.09 14.29 4.14
C LEU A 342 -14.00 14.83 5.07
N VAL A 343 -12.76 14.46 4.81
CA VAL A 343 -11.59 15.00 5.52
C VAL A 343 -11.55 16.52 5.37
N LEU A 344 -11.77 17.04 4.16
CA LEU A 344 -11.77 18.48 3.93
C LEU A 344 -12.85 19.21 4.76
N GLU A 345 -14.04 18.61 4.90
CA GLU A 345 -15.09 19.15 5.75
C GLU A 345 -14.65 19.19 7.22
N ILE A 346 -13.98 18.13 7.70
CA ILE A 346 -13.42 18.09 9.06
C ILE A 346 -12.37 19.19 9.26
N LEU A 347 -11.47 19.41 8.29
CA LEU A 347 -10.44 20.44 8.38
C LEU A 347 -11.05 21.85 8.41
N CYS A 348 -12.09 22.10 7.61
CA CYS A 348 -12.83 23.37 7.61
C CYS A 348 -13.55 23.61 8.94
N GLU A 349 -14.29 22.61 9.46
CA GLU A 349 -14.99 22.70 10.74
C GLU A 349 -14.04 22.99 11.92
N THR A 350 -12.86 22.36 11.88
CA THR A 350 -11.83 22.52 12.92
C THR A 350 -10.95 23.75 12.70
N ARG A 351 -11.18 24.52 11.63
CA ARG A 351 -10.40 25.71 11.24
C ARG A 351 -8.90 25.41 11.16
N ASN A 352 -8.55 24.22 10.68
CA ASN A 352 -7.16 23.83 10.50
C ASN A 352 -6.59 24.42 9.21
N TYR A 353 -6.36 25.73 9.22
CA TYR A 353 -5.89 26.48 8.05
C TYR A 353 -4.54 25.98 7.52
N ALA A 354 -3.67 25.47 8.39
CA ALA A 354 -2.38 24.92 7.99
C ALA A 354 -2.54 23.64 7.15
N ALA A 355 -3.45 22.73 7.57
CA ALA A 355 -3.75 21.52 6.80
C ALA A 355 -4.47 21.83 5.48
N ILE A 356 -5.38 22.82 5.49
CA ILE A 356 -6.05 23.30 4.27
C ILE A 356 -5.02 23.89 3.30
N ALA A 357 -4.12 24.74 3.77
CA ALA A 357 -3.04 25.30 2.94
C ALA A 357 -2.10 24.20 2.40
N HIS A 358 -1.84 23.14 3.18
CA HIS A 358 -1.08 21.99 2.67
C HIS A 358 -1.85 21.24 1.58
N TYR A 359 -3.15 20.99 1.77
CA TYR A 359 -4.02 20.41 0.75
C TYR A 359 -4.05 21.26 -0.54
N GLU A 360 -4.14 22.59 -0.44
CA GLU A 360 -4.12 23.51 -1.58
C GLU A 360 -2.78 23.49 -2.31
N ARG A 361 -1.65 23.43 -1.59
CA ARG A 361 -0.32 23.22 -2.19
C ARG A 361 -0.25 21.90 -2.96
N LEU A 362 -0.84 20.83 -2.43
CA LEU A 362 -0.93 19.56 -3.15
C LEU A 362 -1.79 19.71 -4.41
N LEU A 363 -2.96 20.36 -4.35
CA LEU A 363 -3.76 20.64 -5.56
C LEU A 363 -3.01 21.48 -6.61
N ALA A 364 -2.12 22.37 -6.17
CA ALA A 364 -1.26 23.17 -7.05
C ALA A 364 -0.07 22.41 -7.66
N GLY A 365 0.17 21.15 -7.24
CA GLY A 365 1.23 20.31 -7.82
C GLY A 365 2.39 19.95 -6.89
N ALA A 366 2.32 20.24 -5.58
CA ALA A 366 3.42 19.90 -4.66
C ALA A 366 3.73 18.38 -4.55
N TRP A 367 2.88 17.51 -5.10
CA TRP A 367 3.10 16.06 -5.17
C TRP A 367 3.94 15.60 -6.36
N ILE A 368 4.20 16.45 -7.37
CA ILE A 368 4.85 16.04 -8.63
C ILE A 368 6.20 15.38 -8.38
N SER A 369 7.05 16.02 -7.56
CA SER A 369 8.38 15.51 -7.22
C SER A 369 8.34 14.18 -6.46
N LEU A 370 7.23 13.88 -5.78
CA LEU A 370 7.05 12.60 -5.07
C LEU A 370 6.71 11.44 -6.01
N VAL A 371 6.17 11.72 -7.20
CA VAL A 371 5.65 10.67 -8.11
C VAL A 371 6.46 10.50 -9.38
N ILE A 372 7.15 11.54 -9.88
CA ILE A 372 8.02 11.43 -11.07
C ILE A 372 9.00 10.26 -10.96
N PRO A 373 9.74 10.07 -9.84
CA PRO A 373 10.65 8.92 -9.71
C PRO A 373 9.94 7.56 -9.83
N SER A 374 8.66 7.50 -9.45
CA SER A 374 7.87 6.29 -9.61
C SER A 374 7.46 6.05 -11.06
N TYR A 375 7.15 7.10 -11.82
CA TYR A 375 6.89 6.97 -13.26
C TYR A 375 8.15 6.61 -14.06
N GLU A 376 9.29 7.22 -13.75
CA GLU A 376 10.58 6.88 -14.36
C GLU A 376 10.95 5.40 -14.15
N ARG A 377 10.70 4.86 -12.94
CA ARG A 377 10.88 3.43 -12.67
C ARG A 377 9.94 2.55 -13.50
N LEU A 378 8.68 2.94 -13.67
CA LEU A 378 7.74 2.20 -14.52
C LEU A 378 8.21 2.14 -15.98
N ILE A 379 8.77 3.25 -16.49
CA ILE A 379 9.37 3.32 -17.83
C ILE A 379 10.60 2.40 -17.92
N ALA A 380 11.54 2.52 -16.98
CA ALA A 380 12.75 1.70 -16.96
C ALA A 380 12.44 0.19 -16.94
N ASP A 381 11.43 -0.20 -16.15
CA ASP A 381 10.93 -1.56 -16.11
C ASP A 381 10.34 -2.03 -17.43
N ALA A 382 9.53 -1.18 -18.07
CA ALA A 382 8.95 -1.47 -19.37
C ALA A 382 10.05 -1.67 -20.43
N ILE A 383 11.07 -0.80 -20.45
CA ILE A 383 12.25 -0.92 -21.32
C ILE A 383 12.99 -2.24 -21.07
N ASN A 384 13.22 -2.61 -19.81
CA ASN A 384 13.87 -3.87 -19.45
C ASN A 384 13.08 -5.10 -19.92
N VAL A 385 11.74 -5.08 -19.79
CA VAL A 385 10.88 -6.15 -20.30
C VAL A 385 10.95 -6.23 -21.82
N GLN A 386 11.00 -5.08 -22.52
CA GLN A 386 11.14 -5.01 -23.97
C GLN A 386 12.48 -5.58 -24.45
N ALA A 387 13.59 -5.25 -23.77
CA ALA A 387 14.93 -5.70 -24.13
C ALA A 387 15.16 -7.20 -23.90
N ASN A 388 14.63 -7.76 -22.80
CA ASN A 388 14.84 -9.17 -22.44
C ASN A 388 13.94 -10.15 -23.19
N ARG A 389 12.97 -9.67 -23.98
CA ARG A 389 12.09 -10.53 -24.77
C ARG A 389 12.71 -10.83 -26.12
N LYS A 390 12.88 -12.13 -26.43
CA LYS A 390 13.06 -12.58 -27.82
C LYS A 390 11.92 -11.97 -28.65
N GLN A 391 12.22 -11.43 -29.83
CA GLN A 391 11.32 -10.68 -30.75
C GLN A 391 10.07 -11.45 -31.24
N THR A 392 9.59 -12.47 -30.52
CA THR A 392 8.65 -13.48 -31.00
C THR A 392 7.16 -13.09 -30.87
N LYS A 393 6.81 -11.91 -30.34
CA LYS A 393 5.41 -11.42 -30.29
C LYS A 393 5.28 -9.92 -30.58
N LYS A 394 5.27 -9.54 -31.87
CA LYS A 394 5.12 -8.14 -32.36
C LYS A 394 4.04 -7.29 -31.64
N PRO A 395 2.81 -7.78 -31.36
CA PRO A 395 1.78 -6.98 -30.72
C PRO A 395 2.15 -6.55 -29.29
N GLU A 396 2.95 -7.36 -28.59
CA GLU A 396 3.30 -7.12 -27.20
C GLU A 396 4.42 -6.08 -27.05
N SER A 397 5.39 -6.09 -27.97
CA SER A 397 6.44 -5.07 -28.04
C SER A 397 5.88 -3.68 -28.37
N GLN A 398 4.90 -3.60 -29.28
CA GLN A 398 4.23 -2.33 -29.59
C GLN A 398 3.50 -1.77 -28.36
N ARG A 399 2.81 -2.62 -27.57
CA ARG A 399 2.11 -2.20 -26.35
C ARG A 399 3.04 -1.61 -25.30
N ILE A 400 4.22 -2.20 -25.13
CA ILE A 400 5.22 -1.72 -24.19
C ILE A 400 5.74 -0.35 -24.64
N ALA A 401 6.00 -0.18 -25.95
CA ALA A 401 6.39 1.11 -26.51
C ALA A 401 5.32 2.19 -26.29
N GLU A 402 4.05 1.90 -26.57
CA GLU A 402 2.94 2.84 -26.32
C GLU A 402 2.78 3.17 -24.82
N PHE A 403 3.05 2.22 -23.92
CA PHE A 403 3.04 2.48 -22.48
C PHE A 403 4.16 3.43 -22.06
N ILE A 404 5.37 3.20 -22.57
CA ILE A 404 6.55 4.06 -22.34
C ILE A 404 6.23 5.47 -22.83
N GLU A 405 5.85 5.61 -24.11
CA GLU A 405 5.55 6.90 -24.74
C GLU A 405 4.48 7.68 -23.95
N ARG A 406 3.37 7.04 -23.58
CA ARG A 406 2.31 7.71 -22.80
C ARG A 406 2.77 8.15 -21.41
N THR A 407 3.66 7.38 -20.79
CA THR A 407 4.15 7.67 -19.43
C THR A 407 5.22 8.77 -19.47
N GLU A 408 6.09 8.76 -20.48
CA GLU A 408 7.04 9.84 -20.78
C GLU A 408 6.29 11.14 -21.05
N GLN A 409 5.28 11.10 -21.93
CA GLN A 409 4.43 12.25 -22.22
C GLN A 409 3.74 12.79 -20.95
N GLN A 410 3.28 11.90 -20.07
CA GLN A 410 2.70 12.30 -18.79
C GLN A 410 3.74 13.03 -17.91
N ILE A 411 4.98 12.54 -17.82
CA ILE A 411 6.07 13.21 -17.10
C ILE A 411 6.36 14.58 -17.70
N ASP A 412 6.45 14.68 -19.03
CA ASP A 412 6.71 15.94 -19.73
C ASP A 412 5.63 17.00 -19.43
N TYR A 413 4.36 16.60 -19.49
CA TYR A 413 3.26 17.49 -19.10
C TYR A 413 3.34 17.92 -17.64
N LEU A 414 3.70 17.02 -16.72
CA LEU A 414 3.89 17.37 -15.31
C LEU A 414 5.03 18.38 -15.12
N ASN A 415 6.14 18.21 -15.83
CA ASN A 415 7.27 19.15 -15.82
C ASN A 415 6.90 20.52 -16.41
N GLN A 416 5.91 20.58 -17.30
CA GLN A 416 5.36 21.82 -17.86
C GLN A 416 4.28 22.46 -16.96
N GLY A 417 4.02 21.93 -15.77
CA GLY A 417 2.99 22.44 -14.85
C GLY A 417 1.55 22.04 -15.21
N LYS A 418 1.36 21.09 -16.14
CA LYS A 418 0.05 20.54 -16.50
C LYS A 418 -0.33 19.43 -15.51
N THR A 419 -0.77 19.86 -14.32
CA THR A 419 -0.95 19.02 -13.12
C THR A 419 -2.34 18.40 -12.98
N TRP A 420 -3.26 18.69 -13.90
CA TRP A 420 -4.63 18.17 -13.89
C TRP A 420 -4.91 17.36 -15.14
N ALA A 421 -5.86 16.43 -15.04
CA ALA A 421 -6.27 15.62 -16.17
C ALA A 421 -7.77 15.33 -16.14
N VAL A 422 -8.32 15.13 -17.34
CA VAL A 422 -9.64 14.52 -17.55
C VAL A 422 -9.44 13.03 -17.75
N TYR A 423 -9.95 12.24 -16.81
CA TYR A 423 -9.86 10.79 -16.83
C TYR A 423 -11.14 10.17 -17.36
N LEU A 424 -10.99 9.16 -18.21
CA LEU A 424 -12.03 8.17 -18.49
C LEU A 424 -11.89 7.02 -17.49
N VAL A 425 -12.90 6.80 -16.67
CA VAL A 425 -12.94 5.73 -15.67
C VAL A 425 -14.06 4.75 -16.01
N ARG A 426 -13.67 3.50 -16.27
CA ARG A 426 -14.57 2.41 -16.65
C ARG A 426 -14.48 1.27 -15.63
N ARG A 427 -15.63 0.74 -15.23
CA ARG A 427 -15.74 -0.33 -14.23
C ARG A 427 -16.73 -1.39 -14.71
N MET A 428 -16.23 -2.60 -14.89
CA MET A 428 -17.03 -3.75 -15.27
C MET A 428 -17.34 -4.58 -14.04
N PHE A 429 -18.63 -4.82 -13.82
CA PHE A 429 -19.15 -5.61 -12.72
C PHE A 429 -19.71 -6.91 -13.29
N THR A 430 -19.12 -8.03 -12.90
CA THR A 430 -19.54 -9.36 -13.34
C THR A 430 -20.12 -10.16 -12.19
N ARG A 431 -20.83 -11.24 -12.52
CA ARG A 431 -21.32 -12.20 -11.53
C ARG A 431 -20.36 -13.37 -11.45
N HIS A 432 -20.16 -13.90 -10.25
CA HIS A 432 -19.47 -15.18 -10.11
C HIS A 432 -20.31 -16.29 -10.77
N SER A 433 -19.69 -17.24 -11.48
CA SER A 433 -20.38 -18.35 -12.15
C SER A 433 -21.15 -19.23 -11.16
N ASP A 434 -20.50 -19.53 -10.05
CA ASP A 434 -21.13 -20.11 -8.85
C ASP A 434 -21.84 -19.03 -8.02
N LEU A 435 -23.17 -19.13 -7.92
CA LEU A 435 -24.05 -18.19 -7.21
C LEU A 435 -23.86 -18.17 -5.69
N ALA A 436 -23.23 -19.20 -5.11
CA ALA A 436 -22.92 -19.26 -3.70
C ALA A 436 -21.67 -18.44 -3.33
N LYS A 437 -20.85 -18.09 -4.32
CA LYS A 437 -19.60 -17.34 -4.13
C LYS A 437 -19.82 -15.84 -4.27
N LYS A 438 -18.97 -15.07 -3.60
CA LYS A 438 -18.95 -13.61 -3.70
C LYS A 438 -18.53 -13.19 -5.11
N ASP A 439 -19.23 -12.20 -5.66
CA ASP A 439 -18.86 -11.62 -6.95
C ASP A 439 -17.41 -11.13 -6.97
N PRO A 440 -16.72 -11.27 -8.11
CA PRO A 440 -15.35 -10.80 -8.24
C PRO A 440 -15.27 -9.28 -8.07
N LYS A 441 -14.07 -8.80 -7.70
CA LYS A 441 -13.80 -7.36 -7.68
C LYS A 441 -14.01 -6.78 -9.09
N PRO A 442 -14.60 -5.58 -9.23
CA PRO A 442 -14.81 -4.97 -10.54
C PRO A 442 -13.50 -4.84 -11.30
N PHE A 443 -13.54 -5.16 -12.58
CA PHE A 443 -12.43 -4.90 -13.49
C PHE A 443 -12.45 -3.41 -13.86
N ARG A 444 -11.30 -2.75 -13.82
CA ARG A 444 -11.22 -1.28 -13.92
C ARG A 444 -10.28 -0.88 -15.05
N GLN A 445 -10.65 0.17 -15.75
CA GLN A 445 -9.80 0.88 -16.70
C GLN A 445 -9.84 2.38 -16.35
N THR A 446 -8.67 3.00 -16.25
CA THR A 446 -8.48 4.44 -16.04
C THR A 446 -7.52 4.95 -17.11
N ARG A 447 -7.93 5.94 -17.89
CA ARG A 447 -7.11 6.55 -18.97
C ARG A 447 -7.19 8.07 -18.90
N ILE A 448 -6.10 8.76 -19.18
CA ILE A 448 -6.09 10.21 -19.35
C ILE A 448 -6.55 10.53 -20.79
N LEU A 449 -7.58 11.36 -20.94
CA LEU A 449 -8.06 11.86 -22.24
C LEU A 449 -7.45 13.22 -22.60
N PHE A 450 -7.18 14.02 -21.58
CA PHE A 450 -6.61 15.35 -21.70
C PHE A 450 -5.85 15.66 -20.42
N GLN A 451 -4.68 16.29 -20.55
CA GLN A 451 -3.86 16.76 -19.43
C GLN A 451 -3.55 18.23 -19.64
N GLY A 452 -3.72 19.03 -18.59
CA GLY A 452 -3.63 20.47 -18.67
C GLY A 452 -3.60 21.11 -17.28
N GLU A 453 -3.86 22.41 -17.25
CA GLU A 453 -4.26 23.11 -16.03
C GLU A 453 -5.70 22.76 -15.66
N GLN A 454 -6.09 23.02 -14.41
CA GLN A 454 -7.43 22.70 -13.92
C GLN A 454 -8.53 23.33 -14.80
N ALA A 455 -8.40 24.63 -15.11
CA ALA A 455 -9.38 25.36 -15.92
C ALA A 455 -9.47 24.83 -17.36
N GLU A 456 -8.35 24.38 -17.94
CA GLU A 456 -8.34 23.75 -19.27
C GLU A 456 -9.08 22.40 -19.22
N CYS A 457 -8.82 21.58 -18.21
CA CYS A 457 -9.49 20.29 -18.02
C CYS A 457 -10.99 20.45 -17.77
N ASP A 458 -11.38 21.48 -17.00
CA ASP A 458 -12.78 21.79 -16.74
C ASP A 458 -13.53 22.21 -18.01
N ARG A 459 -12.93 23.08 -18.84
CA ARG A 459 -13.49 23.45 -20.14
C ARG A 459 -13.65 22.23 -21.04
N TYR A 460 -12.61 21.42 -21.16
CA TYR A 460 -12.65 20.19 -21.95
C TYR A 460 -13.75 19.23 -21.47
N LEU A 461 -13.92 19.06 -20.15
CA LEU A 461 -14.98 18.21 -19.61
C LEU A 461 -16.38 18.78 -19.88
N ASN A 462 -16.56 20.11 -19.84
CA ASN A 462 -17.83 20.77 -20.19
C ASN A 462 -18.17 20.58 -21.68
N GLU A 463 -17.21 20.78 -22.58
CA GLU A 463 -17.42 20.56 -24.01
C GLU A 463 -17.82 19.11 -24.33
N LEU A 464 -17.21 18.15 -23.64
CA LEU A 464 -17.62 16.75 -23.74
C LEU A 464 -19.03 16.52 -23.17
N ALA A 465 -19.39 17.15 -22.05
CA ALA A 465 -20.73 17.02 -21.49
C ALA A 465 -21.79 17.54 -22.47
N ASP A 466 -21.55 18.71 -23.08
CA ASP A 466 -22.42 19.29 -24.11
C ASP A 466 -22.52 18.38 -25.34
N HIS A 467 -21.40 17.80 -25.79
CA HIS A 467 -21.37 16.87 -26.92
C HIS A 467 -22.20 15.60 -26.67
N TYR A 468 -22.21 15.09 -25.44
CA TYR A 468 -22.97 13.90 -25.04
C TYR A 468 -24.39 14.19 -24.55
N ASP A 469 -24.86 15.43 -24.68
CA ASP A 469 -26.18 15.88 -24.17
C ASP A 469 -26.40 15.44 -22.72
N THR A 470 -25.38 15.66 -21.88
CA THR A 470 -25.38 15.24 -20.48
C THR A 470 -24.97 16.38 -19.57
N VAL A 471 -25.39 16.29 -18.31
CA VAL A 471 -25.18 17.35 -17.34
C VAL A 471 -23.98 17.02 -16.46
N LEU A 472 -23.02 17.94 -16.43
CA LEU A 472 -21.91 17.91 -15.50
C LEU A 472 -22.43 17.91 -14.06
N GLN A 473 -21.95 16.98 -13.26
CA GLN A 473 -22.27 16.89 -11.84
C GLN A 473 -21.05 17.29 -11.02
N LEU A 474 -21.23 18.29 -10.16
CA LEU A 474 -20.33 18.52 -9.04
C LEU A 474 -20.74 17.55 -7.93
N ASN A 475 -19.98 16.46 -7.76
CA ASN A 475 -20.24 15.47 -6.74
C ASN A 475 -19.04 15.44 -5.78
N LYS A 476 -19.32 15.79 -4.50
CA LYS A 476 -18.32 15.95 -3.44
C LYS A 476 -17.23 16.93 -3.87
N LEU A 477 -16.03 16.44 -4.14
CA LEU A 477 -14.83 17.25 -4.43
C LEU A 477 -14.48 17.35 -5.92
N SER A 478 -15.24 16.69 -6.80
CA SER A 478 -14.84 16.50 -8.20
C SER A 478 -15.98 16.77 -9.18
N ARG A 479 -15.65 17.32 -10.34
CA ARG A 479 -16.56 17.48 -11.47
C ARG A 479 -16.50 16.24 -12.36
N ARG A 480 -17.67 15.69 -12.69
CA ARG A 480 -17.79 14.47 -13.50
C ARG A 480 -19.12 14.40 -14.22
N PHE A 481 -19.20 13.57 -15.24
CA PHE A 481 -20.47 13.07 -15.75
C PHE A 481 -20.35 11.59 -16.10
N TRP A 482 -21.50 10.92 -16.23
CA TRP A 482 -21.56 9.50 -16.61
C TRP A 482 -22.15 9.38 -18.00
N THR A 483 -21.50 8.61 -18.83
CA THR A 483 -22.07 8.10 -20.08
C THR A 483 -22.82 6.81 -19.84
N ILE A 484 -22.38 6.01 -18.86
CA ILE A 484 -23.10 4.83 -18.37
C ILE A 484 -23.15 4.87 -16.86
N LYS A 485 -24.33 5.19 -16.30
CA LYS A 485 -24.56 5.15 -14.86
C LYS A 485 -24.74 3.72 -14.37
N ARG A 486 -24.24 3.46 -13.16
CA ARG A 486 -24.52 2.21 -12.46
C ARG A 486 -26.04 2.03 -12.26
N PRO A 487 -26.62 0.85 -12.56
CA PRO A 487 -28.00 0.55 -12.23
C PRO A 487 -28.26 0.67 -10.71
N THR A 488 -29.38 1.27 -10.33
CA THR A 488 -29.75 1.44 -8.91
C THR A 488 -30.26 0.12 -8.30
N GLY A 489 -30.23 0.03 -6.97
CA GLY A 489 -30.75 -1.11 -6.20
C GLY A 489 -29.68 -1.93 -5.45
N LYS A 490 -30.13 -2.75 -4.48
CA LYS A 490 -29.23 -3.56 -3.63
C LYS A 490 -28.54 -4.71 -4.37
N LYS A 491 -29.12 -5.15 -5.49
CA LYS A 491 -28.61 -6.23 -6.36
C LYS A 491 -28.78 -5.81 -7.82
N PRO A 492 -27.96 -4.87 -8.34
CA PRO A 492 -28.07 -4.44 -9.72
C PRO A 492 -27.90 -5.64 -10.67
N PRO A 493 -28.58 -5.65 -11.84
CA PRO A 493 -28.43 -6.70 -12.83
C PRO A 493 -26.98 -6.75 -13.30
N ARG A 494 -26.39 -7.96 -13.35
CA ARG A 494 -25.01 -8.19 -13.79
C ARG A 494 -25.01 -9.17 -14.97
N PRO A 495 -24.07 -9.04 -15.92
CA PRO A 495 -22.96 -8.07 -15.94
C PRO A 495 -23.41 -6.66 -16.34
N PHE A 496 -22.71 -5.62 -15.86
CA PHE A 496 -22.91 -4.23 -16.31
C PHE A 496 -21.60 -3.44 -16.31
N VAL A 497 -21.57 -2.38 -17.10
CA VAL A 497 -20.49 -1.38 -17.13
C VAL A 497 -20.97 -0.11 -16.45
N GLU A 498 -20.05 0.55 -15.77
CA GLU A 498 -20.16 1.95 -15.37
C GLU A 498 -19.02 2.71 -16.04
N GLU A 499 -19.36 3.84 -16.65
CA GLU A 499 -18.42 4.70 -17.37
C GLU A 499 -18.68 6.16 -17.01
N MET A 500 -17.60 6.84 -16.63
CA MET A 500 -17.63 8.24 -16.26
C MET A 500 -16.37 8.97 -16.69
N LEU A 501 -16.51 10.26 -16.95
CA LEU A 501 -15.40 11.18 -17.12
C LEU A 501 -15.29 12.07 -15.90
N VAL A 502 -14.07 12.33 -15.42
CA VAL A 502 -13.83 13.11 -14.21
C VAL A 502 -12.56 13.96 -14.33
N VAL A 503 -12.62 15.19 -13.82
CA VAL A 503 -11.45 16.06 -13.64
C VAL A 503 -10.82 15.77 -12.27
N CYS A 504 -9.54 15.45 -12.23
CA CYS A 504 -8.75 15.37 -11.00
C CYS A 504 -7.24 15.57 -11.27
N PRO A 505 -6.40 15.74 -10.23
CA PRO A 505 -4.95 15.82 -10.40
C PRO A 505 -4.38 14.65 -11.24
N ALA A 506 -3.40 14.94 -12.10
CA ALA A 506 -2.77 14.05 -13.08
C ALA A 506 -1.82 13.00 -12.44
N VAL A 507 -2.18 12.50 -11.26
CA VAL A 507 -1.35 11.62 -10.42
C VAL A 507 -1.73 10.15 -10.49
N VAL A 508 -2.94 9.83 -10.95
CA VAL A 508 -3.42 8.45 -10.96
C VAL A 508 -2.77 7.70 -12.11
N ILE A 509 -2.09 6.60 -11.79
CA ILE A 509 -1.54 5.71 -12.81
C ILE A 509 -2.69 5.26 -13.71
N GLN A 510 -2.46 5.33 -15.02
CA GLN A 510 -3.40 4.82 -16.00
C GLN A 510 -3.51 3.30 -15.84
N LYS A 511 -4.54 2.87 -15.10
CA LYS A 511 -4.76 1.47 -14.74
C LYS A 511 -5.54 0.79 -15.84
N GLN A 512 -4.89 -0.06 -16.61
CA GLN A 512 -5.53 -1.18 -17.30
C GLN A 512 -4.97 -2.43 -16.66
N ARG A 513 -5.85 -3.33 -16.18
CA ARG A 513 -5.38 -4.42 -15.33
C ARG A 513 -4.39 -5.34 -16.02
N ILE A 514 -4.39 -5.45 -17.36
CA ILE A 514 -3.36 -6.17 -18.13
C ILE A 514 -3.19 -5.57 -19.56
N GLU A 515 -4.23 -5.14 -20.30
CA GLU A 515 -4.06 -4.55 -21.67
C GLU A 515 -5.06 -3.43 -22.12
N PRO A 516 -4.72 -2.62 -23.16
CA PRO A 516 -5.60 -1.58 -23.76
C PRO A 516 -6.93 -2.06 -24.32
N ALA A 517 -6.94 -3.21 -24.98
CA ALA A 517 -8.15 -3.83 -25.52
C ALA A 517 -8.77 -4.87 -24.57
N GLU A 518 -8.08 -5.27 -23.50
CA GLU A 518 -8.54 -6.38 -22.65
C GLU A 518 -9.85 -6.04 -21.93
N TYR A 519 -10.08 -4.79 -21.54
CA TYR A 519 -11.36 -4.41 -20.96
C TYR A 519 -12.52 -4.76 -21.91
N ASP A 520 -12.38 -4.40 -23.18
CA ASP A 520 -13.41 -4.57 -24.19
C ASP A 520 -13.49 -6.00 -24.70
N LEU A 521 -12.34 -6.67 -24.90
CA LEU A 521 -12.28 -8.10 -25.23
C LEU A 521 -12.86 -8.96 -24.10
N LYS A 522 -12.62 -8.60 -22.84
CA LYS A 522 -13.18 -9.31 -21.69
C LYS A 522 -14.67 -9.09 -21.59
N TRP A 523 -15.14 -7.86 -21.79
CA TRP A 523 -16.58 -7.60 -21.85
C TRP A 523 -17.23 -8.38 -23.01
N LEU A 524 -16.65 -8.33 -24.20
CA LEU A 524 -17.10 -9.08 -25.37
C LEU A 524 -17.15 -10.58 -25.09
N GLY A 525 -16.13 -11.14 -24.43
CA GLY A 525 -16.10 -12.53 -24.01
C GLY A 525 -17.17 -12.89 -22.97
N ILE A 526 -17.67 -11.91 -22.21
CA ILE A 526 -18.73 -12.12 -21.20
C ILE A 526 -20.13 -11.97 -21.81
N THR A 527 -20.36 -10.97 -22.66
CA THR A 527 -21.71 -10.62 -23.14
C THR A 527 -21.97 -10.95 -24.60
N GLY A 528 -20.94 -11.29 -25.38
CA GLY A 528 -21.03 -11.46 -26.84
C GLY A 528 -21.26 -10.13 -27.59
N THR A 529 -21.19 -9.00 -26.89
CA THR A 529 -21.42 -7.67 -27.45
C THR A 529 -20.31 -6.71 -27.02
N HIS A 530 -19.94 -5.77 -27.89
CA HIS A 530 -19.09 -4.66 -27.44
C HIS A 530 -19.90 -3.81 -26.45
N PRO A 531 -19.30 -3.27 -25.38
CA PRO A 531 -20.00 -2.27 -24.59
C PRO A 531 -20.35 -1.10 -25.53
N HIS A 532 -21.45 -0.39 -25.26
CA HIS A 532 -21.70 0.89 -25.92
C HIS A 532 -20.70 1.90 -25.34
N ILE A 533 -19.45 1.83 -25.78
CA ILE A 533 -18.38 2.69 -25.31
C ILE A 533 -18.46 3.98 -26.10
N LEU A 534 -18.21 5.07 -25.42
CA LEU A 534 -17.57 6.23 -26.03
C LEU A 534 -16.56 5.79 -27.10
N GLY A 535 -16.83 6.08 -28.37
CA GLY A 535 -15.88 5.95 -29.49
C GLY A 535 -14.75 6.97 -29.40
N VAL A 536 -14.31 7.29 -28.18
CA VAL A 536 -13.31 8.30 -27.84
C VAL A 536 -11.95 7.64 -27.98
N ASP A 537 -11.62 7.15 -29.18
CA ASP A 537 -10.22 6.98 -29.60
C ASP A 537 -9.69 8.26 -30.25
N THR A 538 -10.46 9.33 -30.20
CA THR A 538 -10.09 10.62 -30.77
C THR A 538 -9.22 11.43 -29.82
N THR A 539 -8.01 11.74 -30.27
CA THR A 539 -7.12 12.72 -29.63
C THR A 539 -7.75 14.11 -29.66
N HIS A 540 -7.30 15.02 -28.77
CA HIS A 540 -7.77 16.41 -28.69
C HIS A 540 -7.79 17.13 -30.07
N GLU A 541 -6.82 16.85 -30.94
CA GLU A 541 -6.73 17.40 -32.30
C GLU A 541 -7.84 16.90 -33.25
N GLN A 542 -8.38 15.71 -33.02
CA GLN A 542 -9.46 15.12 -33.84
C GLN A 542 -10.86 15.63 -33.46
N LEU A 543 -11.05 16.10 -32.23
CA LEU A 543 -12.30 16.71 -31.77
C LEU A 543 -12.48 18.14 -32.30
N ILE A 544 -11.40 18.91 -32.40
CA ILE A 544 -11.44 20.31 -32.90
C ILE A 544 -11.70 20.35 -34.41
N SER A 545 -11.21 19.37 -35.17
CA SER A 545 -11.33 19.34 -36.65
C SER A 545 -12.63 18.73 -37.17
N ASN A 546 -13.34 17.91 -36.39
CA ASN A 546 -14.55 17.21 -36.84
C ASN A 546 -15.80 17.58 -36.03
N ARG A 547 -16.53 18.62 -36.48
CA ARG A 547 -17.93 18.88 -36.08
C ARG A 547 -18.92 17.75 -36.44
N ARG A 548 -18.45 16.63 -37.02
CA ARG A 548 -19.24 15.45 -37.38
C ARG A 548 -18.45 14.16 -37.15
N ILE A 549 -18.16 13.83 -35.89
CA ILE A 549 -17.83 12.43 -35.56
C ILE A 549 -19.15 11.64 -35.58
N ARG A 550 -19.39 10.91 -36.68
CA ARG A 550 -20.48 9.93 -36.74
C ARG A 550 -20.22 8.89 -35.67
N VAL A 551 -21.17 8.71 -34.76
CA VAL A 551 -21.30 7.50 -33.93
C VAL A 551 -21.32 6.31 -34.89
N SER A 552 -20.19 5.63 -35.08
CA SER A 552 -20.11 4.46 -35.92
C SER A 552 -20.95 3.38 -35.26
N ARG A 553 -22.11 3.09 -35.84
CA ARG A 553 -22.85 1.84 -35.61
C ARG A 553 -21.92 0.69 -35.98
N ILE A 554 -21.20 0.13 -35.01
CA ILE A 554 -20.62 -1.21 -35.12
C ILE A 554 -21.79 -2.18 -35.02
N ARG A 555 -22.48 -2.39 -36.14
CA ARG A 555 -23.55 -3.41 -36.26
C ARG A 555 -23.53 -4.19 -37.58
N ALA A 556 -22.47 -4.11 -38.39
CA ALA A 556 -22.54 -4.70 -39.74
C ALA A 556 -21.28 -5.38 -40.31
N SER A 557 -20.24 -5.72 -39.53
CA SER A 557 -19.06 -6.43 -40.08
C SER A 557 -18.78 -7.82 -39.52
N LEU A 558 -19.68 -8.42 -38.73
CA LEU A 558 -19.55 -9.81 -38.26
C LEU A 558 -20.67 -10.74 -38.78
N ARG A 559 -21.19 -10.45 -39.97
CA ARG A 559 -22.01 -11.39 -40.75
C ARG A 559 -21.50 -11.52 -42.18
N SER A 560 -20.23 -11.88 -42.33
CA SER A 560 -19.70 -12.56 -43.52
C SER A 560 -18.19 -12.76 -43.36
N GLN A 561 -17.80 -13.85 -42.70
CA GLN A 561 -16.76 -14.80 -43.14
C GLN A 561 -16.71 -15.96 -42.15
#